data_AF-A0A6N7H0J3-F1
#
_entry.id   AF-A0A6N7H0J3-F1
#
_cell.length_a   1.000
_cell.length_b   1.000
_cell.length_c   1.000
_cell.angle_alpha   90.00
_cell.angle_beta   90.00
_cell.angle_gamma   90.00
#
_symmetry.space_group_name_H-M   'P 1'
#
loop_
_entity.id
_entity.type
_entity.pdbx_description
1 polymer ?
#
loop_
_entity_poly.entity_id
_entity_poly.type
_entity_poly.pdbx_seq_one_letter_code
_entity_poly.pdbx_strand_id
1 'polypeptide(L)'
;MLRVLTDFNARTQDDLCFILKYGGVDLNTRVDELGLSKGDKVILYPDEEDFEVIAILDKRYVDVLGELAWVGIPEWSTIVRK
;
A
#
# COMPACT_ATOMS: atom_id res chain seq x y z
N MET A 1 -6.33 -3.65 -12.36
CA MET A 1 -5.88 -3.00 -11.10
C MET A 1 -4.80 -3.89 -10.51
N LEU A 2 -3.63 -3.33 -10.17
CA LEU A 2 -2.49 -4.11 -9.69
C LEU A 2 -2.78 -4.63 -8.27
N ARG A 3 -2.52 -5.91 -8.00
CA ARG A 3 -2.55 -6.47 -6.65
C ARG A 3 -1.18 -6.19 -6.01
N VAL A 4 -1.17 -5.59 -4.83
CA VAL A 4 0.04 -5.26 -4.07
C VAL A 4 -0.05 -5.86 -2.67
N LEU A 5 0.96 -6.64 -2.28
CA LEU A 5 1.05 -7.20 -0.93
C LEU A 5 1.34 -6.04 0.02
N THR A 6 0.81 -6.10 1.22
CA THR A 6 1.10 -5.09 2.23
C THR A 6 1.57 -5.76 3.48
N ASP A 7 2.72 -5.32 3.98
CA ASP A 7 3.08 -5.60 5.36
C ASP A 7 2.33 -4.59 6.22
N PHE A 8 1.49 -5.08 7.13
CA PHE A 8 0.75 -4.21 8.03
C PHE A 8 1.72 -3.56 9.03
N ASN A 9 1.39 -2.33 9.46
CA ASN A 9 2.08 -1.48 10.44
C ASN A 9 3.24 -0.61 9.95
N ALA A 10 3.05 0.70 10.09
CA ALA A 10 3.69 1.41 11.19
C ALA A 10 3.01 2.76 11.44
N ARG A 11 2.29 2.85 12.57
CA ARG A 11 2.03 4.04 13.41
C ARG A 11 2.50 5.39 12.84
N THR A 12 1.87 5.86 11.77
CA THR A 12 1.89 7.29 11.47
C THR A 12 0.90 7.94 12.43
N GLN A 13 1.07 9.21 12.80
CA GLN A 13 0.15 9.89 13.73
C GLN A 13 -1.33 9.84 13.28
N ASP A 14 -1.58 9.50 12.01
CA ASP A 14 -2.90 9.36 11.38
C ASP A 14 -3.31 7.90 11.08
N ASP A 15 -2.53 6.87 11.47
CA ASP A 15 -2.87 5.42 11.50
C ASP A 15 -3.51 4.77 10.25
N LEU A 16 -3.38 5.37 9.05
CA LEU A 16 -4.18 4.97 7.87
C LEU A 16 -3.39 4.60 6.61
N CYS A 17 -2.12 4.23 6.72
CA CYS A 17 -1.31 3.93 5.53
C CYS A 17 -0.59 2.58 5.60
N PHE A 18 -0.61 1.87 4.47
CA PHE A 18 0.06 0.58 4.30
C PHE A 18 1.38 0.77 3.57
N ILE A 19 2.44 0.15 4.09
CA ILE A 19 3.70 -0.01 3.36
C ILE A 19 3.48 -1.08 2.30
N LEU A 20 3.82 -0.73 1.06
CA LEU A 20 3.49 -1.52 -0.11
C LEU A 20 4.67 -2.38 -0.53
N LYS A 21 4.42 -3.68 -0.72
CA LYS A 21 5.37 -4.67 -1.23
C LYS A 21 4.83 -5.33 -2.49
N TYR A 22 5.68 -5.52 -3.49
CA TYR A 22 5.34 -6.21 -4.72
C TYR A 22 6.39 -7.28 -5.03
N GLY A 23 5.95 -8.55 -5.09
CA GLY A 23 6.86 -9.68 -5.32
C GLY A 23 7.93 -9.85 -4.24
N GLY A 24 7.63 -9.49 -2.98
CA GLY A 24 8.55 -9.58 -1.86
C GLY A 24 9.55 -8.42 -1.73
N VAL A 25 9.44 -7.39 -2.58
CA VAL A 25 10.31 -6.20 -2.58
C VAL A 25 9.47 -4.95 -2.33
N ASP A 26 10.05 -3.92 -1.70
CA ASP A 26 9.37 -2.65 -1.48
C ASP A 26 8.94 -1.99 -2.78
N LEU A 27 7.66 -1.61 -2.86
CA LEU A 27 7.08 -1.00 -4.06
C LEU A 27 7.83 0.28 -4.45
N ASN A 28 8.41 1.00 -3.47
CA ASN A 28 9.19 2.22 -3.69
C ASN A 28 10.30 2.02 -4.74
N THR A 29 10.87 0.82 -4.82
CA THR A 29 11.94 0.47 -5.77
C THR A 29 11.46 0.14 -7.18
N ARG A 30 10.17 -0.18 -7.35
CA ARG A 30 9.58 -0.66 -8.62
C ARG A 30 8.45 0.21 -9.15
N VAL A 31 8.07 1.26 -8.42
CA VAL A 31 6.90 2.08 -8.75
C VAL A 31 6.99 2.70 -10.16
N ASP A 32 8.18 3.16 -10.56
CA ASP A 32 8.43 3.75 -11.87
C ASP A 32 8.40 2.68 -12.97
N GLU A 33 8.96 1.51 -12.71
CA GLU A 33 8.95 0.36 -13.63
C GLU A 33 7.53 -0.17 -13.88
N LEU A 34 6.68 -0.08 -12.85
CA LEU A 34 5.27 -0.47 -12.90
C LEU A 34 4.38 0.63 -13.50
N GLY A 35 4.95 1.80 -13.83
CA GLY A 35 4.22 2.93 -14.39
C GLY A 35 3.16 3.49 -13.45
N LEU A 36 3.34 3.31 -12.13
CA LEU A 36 2.38 3.74 -11.12
C LEU A 36 2.60 5.19 -10.74
N SER A 37 1.51 5.89 -10.46
CA SER A 37 1.48 7.31 -10.11
C SER A 37 0.63 7.55 -8.87
N LYS A 38 0.82 8.73 -8.28
CA LYS A 38 -0.02 9.21 -7.16
C LYS A 38 -1.46 9.33 -7.65
N GLY A 39 -2.40 8.79 -6.87
CA GLY A 39 -3.81 8.73 -7.22
C GLY A 39 -4.24 7.43 -7.92
N ASP A 40 -3.28 6.60 -8.37
CA ASP A 40 -3.63 5.31 -8.94
C ASP A 40 -4.24 4.38 -7.90
N LYS A 41 -5.15 3.52 -8.36
CA LYS A 41 -5.81 2.52 -7.53
C LYS A 41 -5.07 1.19 -7.60
N VAL A 42 -4.81 0.60 -6.44
CA VAL A 42 -4.26 -0.75 -6.27
C VAL A 42 -5.19 -1.57 -5.39
N ILE A 43 -5.07 -2.90 -5.46
CA ILE A 43 -5.76 -3.80 -4.52
C ILE A 43 -4.72 -4.22 -3.49
N LEU A 44 -4.97 -3.89 -2.23
CA LEU A 44 -4.18 -4.39 -1.11
C LEU A 44 -4.70 -5.77 -0.73
N TYR A 45 -3.77 -6.70 -0.54
CA TYR A 45 -4.04 -8.03 0.02
C TYR A 45 -3.05 -8.29 1.17
N PRO A 46 -3.41 -7.95 2.42
CA PRO A 46 -2.62 -8.28 3.60
C PRO A 46 -2.67 -9.79 3.91
N ASP A 47 -1.83 -10.22 4.86
CA ASP A 47 -1.57 -11.61 5.30
C ASP A 47 -2.66 -12.66 4.98
N GLU A 48 -2.22 -13.78 4.41
CA GLU A 48 -3.02 -14.98 4.10
C GLU A 48 -4.21 -14.80 3.13
N GLU A 49 -4.32 -13.64 2.46
CA GLU A 49 -5.46 -13.30 1.60
C GLU A 49 -6.82 -13.23 2.34
N ASP A 50 -6.80 -13.00 3.65
CA ASP A 50 -8.00 -12.92 4.50
C ASP A 50 -9.03 -11.89 3.99
N PHE A 51 -8.53 -10.80 3.39
CA PHE A 51 -9.36 -9.83 2.71
C PHE A 51 -8.61 -9.07 1.62
N GLU A 52 -9.37 -8.41 0.75
CA GLU A 52 -8.88 -7.47 -0.24
C GLU A 52 -9.56 -6.12 -0.05
N VAL A 53 -8.82 -5.03 -0.25
CA VAL A 53 -9.37 -3.67 -0.21
C VAL A 53 -8.71 -2.82 -1.30
N ILE A 54 -9.49 -1.95 -1.95
CA ILE A 54 -8.94 -0.99 -2.90
C ILE A 54 -8.20 0.08 -2.09
N ALA A 55 -7.04 0.50 -2.56
CA ALA A 55 -6.32 1.63 -1.99
C ALA A 55 -5.86 2.59 -3.07
N ILE A 56 -5.78 3.86 -2.69
CA ILE A 56 -5.21 4.92 -3.51
C ILE A 56 -3.74 5.08 -3.15
N LEU A 57 -2.86 5.09 -4.16
CA LEU A 57 -1.44 5.36 -3.97
C LEU A 57 -1.19 6.82 -3.61
N ASP A 58 -0.36 7.03 -2.59
CA ASP A 58 0.13 8.34 -2.19
C ASP A 58 1.62 8.27 -1.82
N LYS A 59 2.29 9.43 -1.80
CA LYS A 59 3.69 9.55 -1.39
C LYS A 59 3.76 10.37 -0.12
N ARG A 60 4.17 9.74 0.99
CA ARG A 60 4.18 10.33 2.33
C ARG A 60 5.50 10.08 3.03
N TYR A 61 5.84 10.93 3.98
CA TYR A 61 6.94 10.65 4.89
C TYR A 61 6.50 9.57 5.86
N VAL A 62 7.28 8.49 5.96
CA VAL A 62 6.98 7.36 6.82
C VAL A 62 8.03 7.33 7.92
N ASP A 63 7.63 7.69 9.14
CA ASP A 63 8.54 7.89 10.27
C ASP A 63 9.39 6.65 10.60
N VAL A 64 8.83 5.44 10.48
CA VAL A 64 9.57 4.19 10.73
C VAL A 64 10.66 3.93 9.70
N LEU A 65 10.48 4.43 8.47
CA LEU A 65 11.46 4.30 7.38
C LEU A 65 12.44 5.49 7.39
N GLY A 66 12.06 6.60 8.02
CA GLY A 66 12.85 7.83 8.05
C GLY A 66 12.93 8.54 6.69
N GLU A 67 12.06 8.19 5.73
CA GLU A 67 12.11 8.68 4.36
C GLU A 67 10.72 8.84 3.71
N LEU A 68 10.68 9.46 2.53
CA LEU A 68 9.49 9.50 1.69
C LEU A 68 9.29 8.14 1.01
N ALA A 69 8.13 7.53 1.26
CA ALA A 69 7.78 6.24 0.68
C ALA A 69 6.40 6.27 0.02
N TRP A 70 6.20 5.32 -0.90
CA TRP A 70 4.88 5.03 -1.46
C TRP A 70 4.04 4.24 -0.46
N VAL A 71 2.81 4.72 -0.25
CA VAL A 71 1.86 4.12 0.66
C VAL A 71 0.51 3.90 -0.02
N GLY A 72 -0.24 2.91 0.46
CA GLY A 72 -1.63 2.71 0.07
C GLY A 72 -2.58 3.26 1.13
N ILE A 73 -3.51 4.12 0.73
CA ILE A 73 -4.61 4.60 1.58
C ILE A 73 -5.85 3.75 1.26
N PRO A 74 -6.31 2.90 2.18
CA PRO A 74 -7.42 1.98 1.95
C PRO A 74 -8.76 2.71 1.83
N GLU A 75 -9.56 2.32 0.84
CA GLU A 75 -10.99 2.63 0.73
C GLU A 75 -11.78 1.52 1.45
N TRP A 76 -11.88 1.59 2.78
CA TRP A 76 -12.50 0.53 3.60
C TRP A 76 -13.92 0.13 3.19
N SER A 77 -14.66 1.00 2.50
CA SER A 77 -15.97 0.68 1.91
C SER A 77 -15.93 -0.40 0.82
N THR A 78 -14.75 -0.72 0.28
CA THR A 78 -14.57 -1.71 -0.79
C THR A 78 -14.02 -3.04 -0.26
N ILE A 79 -13.98 -3.25 1.06
CA ILE A 79 -13.42 -4.46 1.66
C ILE A 79 -14.20 -5.70 1.21
N VAL A 80 -13.47 -6.73 0.76
CA VAL A 80 -14.01 -8.04 0.42
C VAL A 80 -13.27 -9.07 1.28
N ARG A 81 -13.99 -9.82 2.11
CA ARG A 81 -13.41 -10.89 2.94
C ARG A 81 -13.47 -12.22 2.20
N LYS A 82 -12.44 -13.05 2.32
CA LYS A 82 -12.39 -14.39 1.71
C LYS A 82 -12.64 -15.50 2.73
#